data_AF-A0A011NBY5-F1
#
_entry.id   AF-A0A011NBY5-F1
#
_cell.length_a   1.000
_cell.length_b   1.000
_cell.length_c   1.000
_cell.angle_alpha   90.00
_cell.angle_beta   90.00
_cell.angle_gamma   90.00
#
_symmetry.space_group_name_H-M   'P 1'
#
loop_
_entity.id
_entity.type
_entity.pdbx_description
1 polymer ?
#
loop_
_entity_poly.entity_id
_entity_poly.type
_entity_poly.pdbx_seq_one_letter_code
_entity_poly.pdbx_strand_id
1 'polypeptide(L)'
;MTRSKGKGWQRDELLLAMNLYCRIPFGRQRSGAPEVIELAEALGRTPGSVAMKLNNLTSLDPQELARGVKGLHGASRLDRLVWEEFQTDWESLVLESERLWGDVFENGGSRPIAEAGDALGDRVTESDHMGKVRLKFRALATAIEAPSLCFF
;
A
#
# COMPACT_ATOMS: atom_id res chain seq x y z
N MET A 1 -28.29 -10.30 -10.09
CA MET A 1 -26.99 -9.58 -10.09
C MET A 1 -25.88 -10.61 -10.08
N THR A 2 -25.26 -10.88 -11.22
CA THR A 2 -24.07 -11.74 -11.30
C THR A 2 -22.91 -11.02 -10.61
N ARG A 3 -22.42 -11.53 -9.48
CA ARG A 3 -21.14 -11.07 -8.94
C ARG A 3 -20.09 -11.42 -9.99
N SER A 4 -19.60 -10.44 -10.73
CA SER A 4 -18.38 -10.60 -11.52
C SER A 4 -17.30 -11.14 -10.58
N LYS A 5 -16.60 -12.20 -10.99
CA LYS A 5 -15.39 -12.64 -10.26
C LYS A 5 -14.47 -11.42 -10.21
N GLY A 6 -14.21 -10.91 -9.01
CA GLY A 6 -13.37 -9.73 -8.84
C GLY A 6 -11.97 -9.97 -9.42
N LYS A 7 -11.39 -8.93 -10.04
CA LYS A 7 -10.01 -8.92 -10.52
C LYS A 7 -9.07 -9.32 -9.37
N GLY A 8 -8.33 -10.42 -9.52
CA GLY A 8 -7.34 -10.87 -8.55
C GLY A 8 -6.24 -9.82 -8.35
N TRP A 9 -5.75 -9.64 -7.13
CA TRP A 9 -4.65 -8.72 -6.84
C TRP A 9 -3.33 -9.30 -7.36
N GLN A 10 -2.58 -8.49 -8.09
CA GLN A 10 -1.23 -8.81 -8.55
C GLN A 10 -0.18 -8.22 -7.59
N ARG A 11 1.06 -8.71 -7.68
CA ARG A 11 2.16 -8.27 -6.80
C ARG A 11 2.40 -6.76 -6.92
N ASP A 12 2.53 -6.24 -8.13
CA ASP A 12 2.80 -4.80 -8.37
C ASP A 12 1.67 -3.90 -7.84
N GLU A 13 0.40 -4.33 -8.00
CA GLU A 13 -0.74 -3.61 -7.43
C GLU A 13 -0.67 -3.59 -5.89
N LEU A 14 -0.20 -4.69 -5.29
CA LEU A 14 -0.03 -4.79 -3.84
C LEU A 14 1.15 -3.95 -3.34
N LEU A 15 2.25 -3.86 -4.12
CA LEU A 15 3.36 -2.96 -3.82
C LEU A 15 2.91 -1.50 -3.82
N LEU A 16 2.12 -1.08 -4.82
CA LEU A 16 1.53 0.26 -4.87
C LEU A 16 0.58 0.51 -3.68
N ALA A 17 -0.23 -0.49 -3.31
CA ALA A 17 -1.08 -0.39 -2.12
C ALA A 17 -0.28 -0.31 -0.81
N MET A 18 0.83 -1.05 -0.69
CA MET A 18 1.73 -0.96 0.46
C MET A 18 2.44 0.40 0.53
N ASN A 19 2.85 0.91 -0.63
CA ASN A 19 3.44 2.23 -0.73
C ASN A 19 2.47 3.31 -0.22
N LEU A 20 1.23 3.29 -0.72
CA LEU A 20 0.16 4.17 -0.24
C LEU A 20 -0.09 3.98 1.27
N TYR A 21 -0.15 2.74 1.76
CA TYR A 21 -0.30 2.43 3.18
C TYR A 21 0.77 3.10 4.05
N CYS A 22 2.00 3.19 3.56
CA CYS A 22 3.09 3.87 4.26
C CYS A 22 3.03 5.40 4.15
N ARG A 23 2.42 5.93 3.09
CA ARG A 23 2.26 7.39 2.90
C ARG A 23 1.17 8.01 3.76
N ILE A 24 0.10 7.28 4.03
CA ILE A 24 -1.09 7.80 4.72
C ILE A 24 -1.29 7.20 6.12
N PRO A 25 -1.81 7.98 7.09
CA PRO A 25 -2.16 7.47 8.41
C PRO A 25 -3.41 6.58 8.38
N PHE A 26 -3.58 5.72 9.39
CA PHE A 26 -4.69 4.77 9.53
C PHE A 26 -6.11 5.40 9.42
N GLY A 27 -6.30 6.70 9.68
CA GLY A 27 -7.59 7.39 9.48
C GLY A 27 -7.92 7.81 8.03
N ARG A 28 -6.97 7.71 7.10
CA ARG A 28 -7.14 8.12 5.69
C ARG A 28 -7.31 6.95 4.72
N GLN A 29 -7.43 5.72 5.22
CA GLN A 29 -7.56 4.50 4.41
C GLN A 29 -9.00 4.19 3.96
N ARG A 30 -9.89 5.19 4.00
CA ARG A 30 -11.30 5.05 3.62
C ARG A 30 -11.49 5.23 2.12
N SER A 31 -12.51 4.61 1.55
CA SER A 31 -12.81 4.66 0.11
C SER A 31 -13.04 6.07 -0.44
N GLY A 32 -13.42 7.03 0.40
CA GLY A 32 -13.60 8.44 0.01
C GLY A 32 -12.38 9.32 0.24
N ALA A 33 -11.22 8.76 0.59
CA ALA A 33 -9.99 9.53 0.70
C ALA A 33 -9.41 9.78 -0.72
N PRO A 34 -8.97 11.01 -1.04
CA PRO A 34 -8.44 11.34 -2.36
C PRO A 34 -7.34 10.39 -2.83
N GLU A 35 -6.40 10.05 -1.95
CA GLU A 35 -5.25 9.18 -2.28
C GLU A 35 -5.68 7.73 -2.58
N VAL A 36 -6.78 7.28 -1.95
CA VAL A 36 -7.37 5.96 -2.21
C VAL A 36 -8.11 5.93 -3.53
N ILE A 37 -8.79 7.02 -3.88
CA ILE A 37 -9.51 7.17 -5.15
C ILE A 37 -8.51 7.21 -6.30
N GLU A 38 -7.47 8.02 -6.18
CA GLU A 38 -6.41 8.16 -7.18
C GLU A 38 -5.72 6.82 -7.48
N LEU A 39 -5.33 6.07 -6.44
CA LEU A 39 -4.76 4.73 -6.64
C LEU A 39 -5.78 3.77 -7.26
N ALA A 40 -7.05 3.85 -6.88
CA ALA A 40 -8.08 2.98 -7.43
C ALA A 40 -8.28 3.20 -8.93
N GLU A 41 -8.31 4.46 -9.36
CA GLU A 41 -8.38 4.87 -10.76
C GLU A 41 -7.18 4.33 -11.55
N ALA A 42 -5.96 4.55 -11.04
CA ALA A 42 -4.73 4.06 -11.66
C ALA A 42 -4.69 2.52 -11.83
N LEU A 43 -5.26 1.78 -10.87
CA LEU A 43 -5.30 0.31 -10.90
C LEU A 43 -6.50 -0.28 -11.67
N GLY A 44 -7.44 0.55 -12.11
CA GLY A 44 -8.72 0.10 -12.67
C GLY A 44 -9.53 -0.71 -11.65
N ARG A 45 -9.54 -0.29 -10.38
CA ARG A 45 -10.25 -0.93 -9.26
C ARG A 45 -11.24 0.05 -8.64
N THR A 46 -12.13 -0.45 -7.80
CA THR A 46 -13.01 0.44 -7.02
C THR A 46 -12.25 0.99 -5.81
N PRO A 47 -12.52 2.23 -5.37
CA PRO A 47 -11.94 2.79 -4.14
C PRO A 47 -12.23 1.93 -2.91
N GLY A 48 -13.40 1.25 -2.87
CA GLY A 48 -13.73 0.28 -1.85
C GLY A 48 -12.80 -0.95 -1.84
N SER A 49 -12.36 -1.42 -3.01
CA SER A 49 -11.40 -2.53 -3.11
C SER A 49 -10.03 -2.15 -2.55
N VAL A 50 -9.55 -0.95 -2.86
CA VAL A 50 -8.28 -0.41 -2.35
C VAL A 50 -8.37 -0.17 -0.84
N ALA A 51 -9.42 0.51 -0.36
CA ALA A 51 -9.65 0.73 1.07
C ALA A 51 -9.69 -0.58 1.86
N MET A 52 -10.41 -1.58 1.36
CA MET A 52 -10.45 -2.92 1.98
C MET A 52 -9.06 -3.56 2.01
N LYS A 53 -8.26 -3.40 0.94
CA LYS A 53 -6.88 -3.90 0.90
C LYS A 53 -6.00 -3.24 1.95
N LEU A 54 -6.06 -1.91 2.09
CA LEU A 54 -5.30 -1.18 3.12
C LEU A 54 -5.68 -1.62 4.55
N ASN A 55 -6.96 -1.88 4.80
CA ASN A 55 -7.42 -2.39 6.10
C ASN A 55 -7.03 -3.86 6.35
N ASN A 56 -6.91 -4.68 5.29
CA ASN A 56 -6.32 -6.01 5.41
C ASN A 56 -4.82 -5.91 5.78
N LEU A 57 -4.06 -5.00 5.16
CA LEU A 57 -2.65 -4.75 5.49
C LEU A 57 -2.49 -4.27 6.94
N THR A 58 -3.39 -3.40 7.42
CA THR A 58 -3.41 -2.98 8.83
C THR A 58 -3.49 -4.15 9.80
N SER A 59 -4.18 -5.25 9.45
CA SER A 59 -4.26 -6.43 10.31
C SER A 59 -2.93 -7.17 10.48
N LEU A 60 -1.95 -6.89 9.61
CA LEU A 60 -0.60 -7.47 9.64
C LEU A 60 0.41 -6.56 10.34
N ASP A 61 0.05 -5.30 10.65
CA ASP A 61 0.94 -4.30 11.24
C ASP A 61 1.00 -4.44 12.77
N PRO A 62 2.14 -4.88 13.36
CA PRO A 62 2.28 -5.02 14.80
C PRO A 62 2.14 -3.69 15.55
N GLN A 63 2.51 -2.56 14.94
CA GLN A 63 2.43 -1.24 15.57
C GLN A 63 0.98 -0.76 15.69
N GLU A 64 0.17 -0.96 14.65
CA GLU A 64 -1.25 -0.64 14.71
C GLU A 64 -1.98 -1.58 15.68
N LEU A 65 -1.66 -2.88 15.67
CA LEU A 65 -2.19 -3.84 16.63
C LEU A 65 -1.84 -3.45 18.09
N ALA A 66 -0.60 -3.04 18.36
CA ALA A 66 -0.16 -2.59 19.69
C ALA A 66 -0.91 -1.32 20.18
N ARG A 67 -1.37 -0.48 19.24
CA ARG A 67 -2.21 0.70 19.54
C ARG A 67 -3.69 0.35 19.75
N GLY A 68 -4.06 -0.92 19.66
CA GLY A 68 -5.44 -1.39 19.79
C GLY A 68 -6.27 -1.26 18.50
N VAL A 69 -5.64 -0.91 17.38
CA VAL A 69 -6.30 -0.86 16.08
C VAL A 69 -6.50 -2.28 15.56
N LYS A 70 -7.74 -2.61 15.20
CA LYS A 70 -8.08 -3.90 14.57
C LYS A 70 -8.31 -3.69 13.07
N GLY A 71 -7.42 -4.26 12.26
CA GLY A 71 -7.63 -4.36 10.81
C GLY A 71 -8.71 -5.40 10.44
N LEU A 72 -8.85 -5.65 9.14
CA LEU A 72 -9.76 -6.68 8.62
C LEU A 72 -9.09 -8.06 8.62
N HIS A 73 -9.85 -9.11 8.94
CA HIS A 73 -9.36 -10.50 8.99
C HIS A 73 -9.09 -11.12 7.59
N GLY A 74 -9.27 -10.36 6.51
CA GLY A 74 -9.27 -10.84 5.12
C GLY A 74 -7.91 -10.82 4.43
N ALA A 75 -6.80 -10.68 5.15
CA ALA A 75 -5.46 -10.67 4.57
C ALA A 75 -5.17 -11.97 3.81
N SER A 76 -4.97 -11.83 2.50
CA SER A 76 -4.74 -12.94 1.58
C SER A 76 -3.35 -13.56 1.76
N ARG A 77 -3.10 -14.71 1.13
CA ARG A 77 -1.74 -15.31 1.10
C ARG A 77 -0.73 -14.36 0.44
N LEU A 78 -1.12 -13.69 -0.64
CA LEU A 78 -0.26 -12.71 -1.31
C LEU A 78 0.03 -11.50 -0.40
N ASP A 79 -0.97 -11.07 0.38
CA ASP A 79 -0.83 -9.95 1.32
C ASP A 79 0.26 -10.26 2.36
N ARG A 80 0.24 -11.47 2.92
CA ARG A 80 1.21 -11.92 3.91
C ARG A 80 2.60 -12.11 3.33
N LEU A 81 2.69 -12.67 2.12
CA LEU A 81 3.97 -12.90 1.44
C LEU A 81 4.67 -11.59 1.11
N VAL A 82 3.97 -10.62 0.51
CA VAL A 82 4.55 -9.30 0.24
C VAL A 82 4.86 -8.57 1.55
N TRP A 83 4.02 -8.69 2.58
CA TRP A 83 4.32 -8.14 3.90
C TRP A 83 5.63 -8.72 4.47
N GLU A 84 5.84 -10.03 4.39
CA GLU A 84 7.06 -10.70 4.84
C GLU A 84 8.30 -10.30 4.01
N GLU A 85 8.16 -10.17 2.69
CA GLU A 85 9.21 -9.63 1.81
C GLU A 85 9.61 -8.21 2.26
N PHE A 86 8.63 -7.37 2.58
CA PHE A 86 8.87 -6.02 3.10
C PHE A 86 9.58 -6.03 4.46
N GLN A 87 9.29 -7.00 5.32
CA GLN A 87 9.98 -7.09 6.62
C GLN A 87 11.43 -7.59 6.47
N THR A 88 11.71 -8.36 5.42
CA THR A 88 13.03 -8.96 5.20
C THR A 88 13.97 -8.03 4.44
N ASP A 89 13.47 -7.34 3.41
CA ASP A 89 14.27 -6.50 2.51
C ASP A 89 13.57 -5.16 2.23
N TRP A 90 13.27 -4.42 3.30
CA TRP A 90 12.49 -3.19 3.22
C TRP A 90 13.14 -2.13 2.31
N GLU A 91 14.48 -2.06 2.25
CA GLU A 91 15.18 -1.06 1.43
C GLU A 91 14.90 -1.27 -0.06
N SER A 92 15.08 -2.50 -0.55
CA SER A 92 14.83 -2.85 -1.95
C SER A 92 13.36 -2.69 -2.31
N LEU A 93 12.46 -3.14 -1.43
CA LEU A 93 11.02 -3.08 -1.67
C LEU A 93 10.48 -1.63 -1.66
N VAL A 94 11.06 -0.74 -0.84
CA VAL A 94 10.75 0.70 -0.93
C VAL A 94 11.13 1.23 -2.30
N LEU A 95 12.36 0.99 -2.76
CA LEU A 95 12.82 1.46 -4.07
C LEU A 95 11.97 0.90 -5.21
N GLU A 96 11.62 -0.38 -5.16
CA GLU A 96 10.74 -1.02 -6.15
C GLU A 96 9.36 -0.36 -6.16
N SER A 97 8.75 -0.19 -4.99
CA SER A 97 7.40 0.39 -4.87
C SER A 97 7.34 1.86 -5.30
N GLU A 98 8.41 2.62 -5.07
CA GLU A 98 8.54 4.02 -5.46
C GLU A 98 8.76 4.16 -6.96
N ARG A 99 9.59 3.29 -7.55
CA ARG A 99 9.72 3.22 -9.01
C ARG A 99 8.38 2.93 -9.67
N LEU A 100 7.63 1.94 -9.16
CA LEU A 100 6.29 1.63 -9.66
C LEU A 100 5.36 2.83 -9.51
N TRP A 101 5.46 3.58 -8.41
CA TRP A 101 4.68 4.79 -8.19
C TRP A 101 5.01 5.85 -9.25
N GLY A 102 6.29 6.12 -9.50
CA GLY A 102 6.72 7.07 -10.54
C GLY A 102 6.30 6.65 -11.96
N ASP A 103 6.37 5.35 -12.27
CA ASP A 103 5.90 4.81 -13.55
C ASP A 103 4.39 5.00 -13.77
N VAL A 104 3.60 4.94 -12.69
CA VAL A 104 2.15 5.13 -12.74
C VAL A 104 1.76 6.61 -12.74
N PHE A 105 2.41 7.45 -11.92
CA PHE A 105 1.94 8.81 -11.62
C PHE A 105 2.84 9.94 -12.17
N GLU A 106 4.14 9.74 -12.36
CA GLU A 106 5.09 10.83 -12.66
C GLU A 106 5.56 10.85 -14.12
N ASN A 107 5.77 9.68 -14.73
CA ASN A 107 6.33 9.56 -16.08
C ASN A 107 5.30 9.74 -17.22
N GLY A 108 4.16 10.38 -16.95
CA GLY A 108 3.15 10.64 -17.98
C GLY A 108 2.60 9.35 -18.58
N GLY A 109 1.82 8.62 -17.76
CA GLY A 109 0.92 7.53 -18.12
C GLY A 109 1.05 6.98 -19.54
N SER A 110 2.04 6.10 -19.76
CA SER A 110 2.07 5.24 -20.94
C SER A 110 2.07 3.78 -20.52
N ARG A 111 1.06 3.43 -19.72
CA ARG A 111 0.32 2.16 -19.79
C ARG A 111 -0.64 2.11 -18.61
N PRO A 112 -1.94 2.12 -18.87
CA PRO A 112 -2.84 1.34 -18.06
C PRO A 112 -2.31 -0.09 -18.17
N ILE A 113 -2.22 -0.79 -17.04
CA ILE A 113 -1.93 -2.23 -17.07
C ILE A 113 -3.00 -2.97 -17.93
N ALA A 114 -4.06 -2.27 -18.37
CA ALA A 114 -4.92 -2.64 -19.50
C ALA A 114 -5.46 -1.45 -20.33
N GLU A 115 -4.67 -0.88 -21.27
CA GLU A 115 -5.11 0.02 -22.39
C GLU A 115 -5.21 1.55 -22.18
N ALA A 116 -4.40 2.30 -22.96
CA ALA A 116 -4.11 3.74 -22.90
C ALA A 116 -5.26 4.69 -23.33
N GLY A 117 -5.35 5.85 -22.66
CA GLY A 117 -6.21 6.98 -23.02
C GLY A 117 -5.90 8.22 -22.16
N ASP A 118 -5.87 9.38 -22.81
CA ASP A 118 -5.17 10.64 -22.50
C ASP A 118 -5.63 11.48 -21.26
N ALA A 119 -4.72 12.38 -20.85
CA ALA A 119 -4.88 13.69 -20.20
C ALA A 119 -4.76 13.90 -18.66
N LEU A 120 -3.59 14.51 -18.31
CA LEU A 120 -3.23 15.58 -17.34
C LEU A 120 -3.91 15.75 -15.97
N GLY A 121 -3.08 15.89 -14.91
CA GLY A 121 -3.48 16.58 -13.67
C GLY A 121 -2.47 16.62 -12.51
N ASP A 122 -1.53 17.58 -12.59
CA ASP A 122 -0.80 18.32 -11.54
C ASP A 122 0.11 17.65 -10.48
N ARG A 123 1.26 18.31 -10.25
CA ARG A 123 2.45 17.80 -9.54
C ARG A 123 2.43 18.17 -8.05
N VAL A 124 2.53 17.18 -7.15
CA VAL A 124 2.84 17.38 -5.72
C VAL A 124 4.21 16.80 -5.41
N THR A 125 4.99 17.56 -4.65
CA THR A 125 6.44 17.40 -4.43
C THR A 125 6.87 16.03 -3.87
N GLU A 126 7.77 15.40 -4.64
CA GLU A 126 8.42 14.08 -4.54
C GLU A 126 9.27 13.89 -3.26
N SER A 127 9.82 14.97 -2.68
CA SER A 127 10.82 14.88 -1.59
C SER A 127 10.25 14.54 -0.20
N ASP A 128 9.03 14.97 0.12
CA ASP A 128 8.43 14.77 1.45
C ASP A 128 7.80 13.37 1.60
N HIS A 129 7.34 12.80 0.49
CA HIS A 129 6.67 11.50 0.47
C HIS A 129 7.69 10.37 0.69
N MET A 130 8.82 10.43 -0.01
CA MET A 130 9.93 9.49 0.15
C MET A 130 10.44 9.40 1.60
N GLY A 131 10.53 10.52 2.30
CA GLY A 131 10.95 10.56 3.71
C GLY A 131 9.97 9.83 4.63
N LYS A 132 8.66 10.06 4.45
CA LYS A 132 7.61 9.41 5.25
C LYS A 132 7.55 7.90 4.99
N VAL A 133 7.67 7.53 3.72
CA VAL A 133 7.70 6.12 3.28
C VAL A 133 8.87 5.39 3.94
N ARG A 134 10.10 5.90 3.77
CA ARG A 134 11.30 5.32 4.37
C ARG A 134 11.22 5.25 5.90
N LEU A 135 10.74 6.31 6.55
CA LEU A 135 10.63 6.36 8.01
C LEU A 135 9.65 5.30 8.54
N LYS A 136 8.48 5.18 7.90
CA LYS A 136 7.47 4.20 8.32
C LYS A 136 7.92 2.77 7.99
N PHE A 137 8.51 2.53 6.81
CA PHE A 137 9.04 1.20 6.47
C PHE A 137 10.18 0.76 7.40
N ARG A 138 11.11 1.67 7.74
CA ARG A 138 12.13 1.40 8.74
C ARG A 138 11.52 1.07 10.11
N ALA A 139 10.52 1.84 10.55
CA ALA A 139 9.84 1.60 11.82
C ALA A 139 9.15 0.22 11.86
N LEU A 140 8.51 -0.17 10.75
CA LEU A 140 7.90 -1.48 10.58
C LEU A 140 8.93 -2.62 10.67
N ALA A 141 10.09 -2.47 10.02
CA ALA A 141 11.18 -3.44 10.07
C ALA A 141 11.77 -3.58 11.50
N THR A 142 12.01 -2.47 12.20
CA THR A 142 12.58 -2.50 13.56
C THR A 142 11.61 -3.02 14.62
N ALA A 143 10.30 -2.99 14.40
CA ALA A 143 9.31 -3.46 15.37
C ALA A 143 9.36 -4.98 15.62
N ILE A 144 10.10 -5.74 14.80
CA ILE A 144 10.26 -7.19 14.91
C ILE A 144 11.58 -7.56 15.60
N GLU A 145 12.61 -6.71 15.53
CA GLU A 145 13.90 -6.93 16.20
C GLU A 145 13.87 -6.65 17.71
N ALA A 146 12.75 -6.22 18.27
CA ALA A 146 12.56 -6.25 19.71
C ALA A 146 12.25 -7.70 20.12
N PRO A 147 13.22 -8.49 20.61
CA PRO A 147 12.88 -9.78 21.20
C PRO A 147 11.87 -9.49 22.30
N SER A 148 10.79 -10.26 22.32
CA SER A 148 9.85 -10.34 23.41
C SER A 148 10.63 -10.37 24.71
N LEU A 149 10.77 -9.21 25.37
CA LEU A 149 11.22 -9.16 26.74
C LEU A 149 10.07 -9.79 27.52
N CYS A 150 10.20 -11.09 27.73
CA CYS A 150 9.48 -11.85 28.72
C CYS A 150 9.49 -11.03 30.00
N PHE A 151 8.36 -10.40 30.31
CA PHE A 151 8.03 -10.00 31.65
C PHE A 151 7.94 -11.30 32.46
N PHE A 152 9.00 -11.59 33.22
CA PHE A 152 8.96 -12.49 34.38
C PHE A 152 8.31 -11.78 35.56
#